data_AF-A0A3B9L2P2-F1
#
_entry.id   AF-A0A3B9L2P2-F1
#
_cell.length_a   1.000
_cell.length_b   1.000
_cell.length_c   1.000
_cell.angle_alpha   90.00
_cell.angle_beta   90.00
_cell.angle_gamma   90.00
#
_symmetry.space_group_name_H-M   'P 1'
#
loop_
_entity.id
_entity.type
_entity.pdbx_description
1 polymer ?
#
loop_
_entity_poly.entity_id
_entity_poly.type
_entity_poly.pdbx_seq_one_letter_code
_entity_poly.pdbx_strand_id
1 'polypeptide(L)'
;MNNAQDNPFRSEKALKRLRRRRNADMRFQGYGIVALGFALFALVFLISAIAWKASGASTYHVIRVDLELSPQTILPEGDASPEEITRNIEGFYSLVRNDLLTRFPEANETVQSKRAFSSLIDRMAVLPLAREVADEPHLIGQTTSVDVPLSDDVDMFLKGAAPRAIFLRVGEASSPMRNAEEGDFKIEVDRLNKVSAKIAAIGQHGAEPTVLLVAD
;
A
#
# COMPACT_ATOMS: atom_id res chain seq x y z
N MET A 1 -27.48 60.23 59.54
CA MET A 1 -27.44 58.77 59.73
C MET A 1 -27.77 58.11 58.40
N ASN A 2 -26.77 57.82 57.57
CA ASN A 2 -26.98 57.08 56.31
C ASN A 2 -26.82 55.59 56.59
N ASN A 3 -27.93 54.88 56.53
CA ASN A 3 -28.00 53.44 56.80
C ASN A 3 -27.28 52.69 55.66
N ALA A 4 -26.13 52.10 55.95
CA ALA A 4 -25.32 51.33 55.00
C ALA A 4 -25.96 50.00 54.54
N GLN A 5 -27.27 49.82 54.74
CA GLN A 5 -28.00 48.58 54.51
C GLN A 5 -28.71 48.48 53.15
N ASP A 6 -28.77 49.56 52.36
CA ASP A 6 -29.48 49.55 51.06
C ASP A 6 -28.51 49.55 49.88
N ASN A 7 -27.52 48.65 49.91
CA ASN A 7 -26.65 48.43 48.77
C ASN A 7 -27.26 47.33 47.88
N PRO A 8 -27.81 47.66 46.68
CA PRO A 8 -28.48 46.69 45.81
C PRO A 8 -27.56 45.54 45.36
N PHE A 9 -26.24 45.73 45.49
CA PHE A 9 -25.21 44.73 45.18
C PHE A 9 -24.91 43.75 46.33
N ARG A 10 -25.47 43.96 47.54
CA ARG A 10 -25.32 43.06 48.71
C ARG A 10 -26.62 42.36 49.12
N SER A 11 -27.72 42.57 48.39
CA SER A 11 -28.97 41.84 48.63
C SER A 11 -28.78 40.33 48.41
N GLU A 12 -29.39 39.51 49.26
CA GLU A 12 -29.33 38.04 49.19
C GLU A 12 -29.77 37.49 47.82
N LYS A 13 -30.75 38.15 47.17
CA LYS A 13 -31.21 37.83 45.82
C LYS A 13 -30.13 38.05 44.76
N ALA A 14 -29.32 39.12 44.90
CA ALA A 14 -28.22 39.42 44.00
C ALA A 14 -27.07 38.40 44.16
N LEU A 15 -26.75 38.00 45.39
CA LEU A 15 -25.76 36.97 45.69
C LEU A 15 -26.18 35.59 45.14
N LYS A 16 -27.45 35.21 45.27
CA LYS A 16 -27.99 33.96 44.71
C LYS A 16 -27.91 33.92 43.19
N ARG A 17 -28.21 35.03 42.51
CA ARG A 17 -28.09 35.16 41.05
C ARG A 17 -26.64 35.10 40.58
N LEU A 18 -25.72 35.73 41.32
CA LEU A 18 -24.28 35.68 41.05
C LEU A 18 -23.73 34.26 41.19
N ARG A 19 -24.11 33.53 42.25
CA ARG A 19 -23.72 32.12 42.46
C ARG A 19 -24.26 31.20 41.35
N ARG A 20 -25.49 31.43 40.89
CA ARG A 20 -26.08 30.68 39.77
C ARG A 20 -25.31 30.89 38.47
N ARG A 21 -24.87 32.13 38.18
CA ARG A 21 -24.06 32.43 36.99
C ARG A 21 -22.67 31.81 37.09
N ARG A 22 -22.02 31.92 38.25
CA ARG A 22 -20.69 31.32 38.49
C ARG A 22 -20.71 29.80 38.28
N ASN A 23 -21.77 29.12 38.69
CA ASN A 23 -21.92 27.68 38.44
C ASN A 23 -22.09 27.33 36.95
N ALA A 24 -22.74 28.20 36.17
CA ALA A 24 -22.86 28.02 34.72
C ALA A 24 -21.51 28.24 34.01
N ASP A 25 -20.78 29.28 34.42
CA ASP A 25 -19.44 29.59 33.89
C ASP A 25 -18.44 28.46 34.21
N MET A 26 -18.50 27.88 35.41
CA MET A 26 -17.67 26.73 35.80
C MET A 26 -17.95 25.48 34.94
N ARG A 27 -19.21 25.23 34.59
CA ARG A 27 -19.57 24.10 33.71
C ARG A 27 -19.09 24.34 32.28
N PHE A 28 -19.24 25.56 31.77
CA PHE A 28 -18.75 25.92 30.44
C PHE A 28 -17.22 25.79 30.35
N GLN A 29 -16.49 26.27 31.36
CA GLN A 29 -15.04 26.09 31.46
C GLN A 29 -14.67 24.61 31.56
N GLY A 30 -15.41 23.82 32.36
CA GLY A 30 -15.21 22.36 32.45
C GLY A 30 -15.38 21.66 31.11
N TYR A 31 -16.45 21.98 30.36
CA TYR A 31 -16.66 21.43 29.01
C TYR A 31 -15.55 21.85 28.04
N GLY A 32 -15.06 23.09 28.12
CA GLY A 32 -13.94 23.57 27.30
C GLY A 32 -12.64 22.82 27.57
N ILE A 33 -12.28 22.60 28.84
CA ILE A 33 -11.09 21.84 29.23
C ILE A 33 -11.20 20.38 28.79
N VAL A 34 -12.37 19.75 28.97
CA VAL A 34 -12.62 18.38 28.52
C VAL A 34 -12.54 18.27 27.00
N ALA A 35 -13.12 19.22 26.26
CA ALA A 35 -13.07 19.24 24.80
C ALA A 35 -11.63 19.41 24.29
N LEU A 36 -10.85 20.31 24.89
CA LEU A 36 -9.44 20.49 24.57
C LEU A 36 -8.62 19.23 24.87
N GLY A 37 -8.84 18.61 26.04
CA GLY A 37 -8.20 17.35 26.41
C GLY A 37 -8.53 16.22 25.43
N PHE A 38 -9.79 16.12 25.00
CA PHE A 38 -10.22 15.15 23.99
C PHE A 38 -9.55 15.40 22.62
N ALA A 39 -9.45 16.66 22.18
CA ALA A 39 -8.77 17.01 20.94
C ALA A 39 -7.29 16.64 20.96
N LEU A 40 -6.59 16.94 22.07
CA LEU A 40 -5.18 16.56 22.26
C LEU A 40 -5.01 15.03 22.31
N PHE A 41 -5.91 14.33 23.00
CA PHE A 41 -5.91 12.87 23.04
C PHE A 41 -6.09 12.27 21.64
N ALA A 42 -7.07 12.75 20.87
CA ALA A 42 -7.30 12.28 19.50
C ALA A 42 -6.09 12.53 18.59
N LEU A 43 -5.41 13.68 18.75
CA LEU A 43 -4.19 13.99 18.02
C LEU A 43 -3.05 13.01 18.34
N VAL A 44 -2.78 12.78 19.63
CA VAL A 44 -1.74 11.83 20.06
C VAL A 44 -2.08 10.40 19.63
N PHE A 45 -3.35 10.01 19.75
CA PHE A 45 -3.83 8.71 19.30
C PHE A 45 -3.63 8.52 17.79
N LEU A 46 -3.96 9.53 16.98
CA LEU A 46 -3.76 9.47 15.54
C LEU A 46 -2.28 9.34 15.17
N ILE A 47 -1.40 10.16 15.78
CA ILE A 47 0.04 10.07 15.54
C ILE A 47 0.58 8.70 15.93
N SER A 48 0.15 8.16 17.07
CA SER A 48 0.55 6.82 17.53
C SER A 48 0.07 5.73 16.57
N ALA A 49 -1.15 5.83 16.06
CA ALA A 49 -1.69 4.88 15.09
C ALA A 49 -0.93 4.93 13.75
N ILE A 50 -0.56 6.12 13.29
CA ILE A 50 0.27 6.28 12.09
C ILE A 50 1.67 5.69 12.32
N ALA A 51 2.32 6.01 13.44
CA ALA A 51 3.65 5.48 13.76
C ALA A 51 3.65 3.95 13.87
N TRP A 52 2.62 3.37 14.48
CA TRP A 52 2.45 1.92 14.56
C TRP A 52 2.31 1.29 13.17
N LYS A 53 1.46 1.85 12.30
CA LYS A 53 1.31 1.37 10.92
C LYS A 53 2.57 1.57 10.09
N ALA A 54 3.30 2.66 10.31
CA ALA A 54 4.53 2.98 9.61
C ALA A 54 5.71 2.08 10.01
N SER A 55 5.64 1.40 11.16
CA SER A 55 6.72 0.50 11.62
C SER A 55 7.08 -0.60 10.60
N GLY A 56 6.11 -1.07 9.80
CA GLY A 56 6.34 -2.05 8.73
C GLY A 56 6.97 -1.48 7.45
N ALA A 57 7.07 -0.15 7.30
CA ALA A 57 7.63 0.50 6.12
C ALA A 57 9.15 0.69 6.18
N SER A 58 9.80 0.37 7.31
CA SER A 58 11.23 0.64 7.49
C SER A 58 12.17 -0.36 6.79
N THR A 59 11.67 -1.52 6.39
CA THR A 59 12.45 -2.53 5.66
C THR A 59 11.95 -2.63 4.23
N TYR A 60 12.78 -3.13 3.32
CA TYR A 60 12.37 -3.46 1.96
C TYR A 60 13.13 -4.71 1.52
N HIS A 61 12.50 -5.52 0.68
CA HIS A 61 13.15 -6.67 0.08
C HIS A 61 13.85 -6.27 -1.21
N VAL A 62 15.07 -6.77 -1.39
CA VAL A 62 15.86 -6.59 -2.61
C VAL A 62 16.15 -7.95 -3.24
N ILE A 63 16.30 -7.95 -4.55
CA ILE A 63 16.92 -9.05 -5.27
C ILE A 63 18.33 -8.66 -5.66
N ARG A 64 19.25 -9.61 -5.54
CA ARG A 64 20.63 -9.43 -6.02
C ARG A 64 20.76 -10.09 -7.38
N VAL A 65 21.16 -9.32 -8.38
CA VAL A 65 21.36 -9.80 -9.75
C VAL A 65 22.74 -9.42 -10.24
N ASP A 66 23.44 -10.39 -10.84
CA ASP A 66 24.68 -10.13 -11.56
C ASP A 66 24.31 -9.76 -12.99
N LEU A 67 24.52 -8.49 -13.34
CA LEU A 67 24.02 -7.89 -14.57
C LEU A 67 25.17 -7.38 -15.44
N GLU A 68 25.18 -7.77 -16.71
CA GLU A 68 26.04 -7.16 -17.71
C GLU A 68 25.45 -5.81 -18.16
N LEU A 69 26.20 -4.74 -17.92
CA LEU A 69 25.80 -3.37 -18.25
C LEU A 69 26.07 -3.07 -19.74
N SER A 70 25.26 -3.64 -20.63
CA SER A 70 25.45 -3.51 -22.08
C SER A 70 25.47 -2.05 -22.55
N PRO A 71 26.56 -1.60 -23.22
CA PRO A 71 26.65 -0.23 -23.73
C PRO A 71 25.53 0.13 -24.71
N GLN A 72 25.08 -0.83 -25.52
CA GLN A 72 24.05 -0.61 -26.53
C GLN A 72 22.68 -0.30 -25.91
N THR A 73 22.44 -0.77 -24.68
CA THR A 73 21.17 -0.57 -23.96
C THR A 73 21.21 0.67 -23.08
N ILE A 74 22.36 0.97 -22.47
CA ILE A 74 22.54 2.12 -21.58
C ILE A 74 22.78 3.41 -22.39
N LEU A 75 23.48 3.33 -23.52
CA LEU A 75 23.87 4.47 -24.35
C LEU A 75 23.36 4.29 -25.80
N PRO A 76 22.04 4.26 -26.05
CA PRO A 76 21.50 4.00 -27.40
C PRO A 76 21.92 5.07 -28.43
N GLU A 77 22.10 6.31 -27.98
CA GLU A 77 22.54 7.44 -28.82
C GLU A 77 24.07 7.66 -28.75
N GLY A 78 24.78 6.88 -27.93
CA GLY A 78 26.23 6.97 -27.74
C GLY A 78 26.72 8.11 -26.85
N ASP A 79 25.83 8.92 -26.27
CA ASP A 79 26.19 9.97 -25.31
C ASP A 79 26.34 9.40 -23.89
N ALA A 80 27.58 9.39 -23.37
CA ALA A 80 27.92 8.92 -22.04
C ALA A 80 27.94 10.04 -20.97
N SER A 81 27.25 11.16 -21.21
CA SER A 81 27.07 12.19 -20.20
C SER A 81 26.29 11.66 -18.98
N PRO A 82 26.66 12.04 -17.74
CA PRO A 82 25.97 11.59 -16.54
C PRO A 82 24.46 11.84 -16.55
N GLU A 83 24.03 12.96 -17.16
CA GLU A 83 22.63 13.33 -17.31
C GLU A 83 21.86 12.37 -18.23
N GLU A 84 22.43 12.00 -19.38
CA GLU A 84 21.77 11.07 -20.31
C GLU A 84 21.77 9.64 -19.77
N ILE A 85 22.85 9.20 -19.11
CA ILE A 85 22.89 7.90 -18.41
C ILE A 85 21.78 7.83 -17.38
N THR A 86 21.69 8.83 -16.49
CA THR A 86 20.65 8.86 -15.44
C THR A 86 19.25 8.93 -16.03
N ARG A 87 19.06 9.59 -17.17
CA ARG A 87 17.75 9.71 -17.84
C ARG A 87 17.28 8.38 -18.43
N ASN A 88 18.19 7.50 -18.84
CA ASN A 88 17.84 6.23 -19.50
C ASN A 88 17.38 5.12 -18.53
N ILE A 89 16.38 5.42 -17.70
CA ILE A 89 15.84 4.47 -16.72
C ILE A 89 15.24 3.21 -17.38
N GLU A 90 14.60 3.35 -18.55
CA GLU A 90 14.04 2.19 -19.25
C GLU A 90 15.15 1.25 -19.76
N GLY A 91 16.32 1.77 -20.13
CA GLY A 91 17.49 0.95 -20.48
C GLY A 91 17.89 0.04 -19.32
N PHE A 92 18.16 0.61 -18.14
CA PHE A 92 18.51 -0.15 -16.94
C PHE A 92 17.41 -1.11 -16.51
N TYR A 93 16.15 -0.68 -16.54
CA TYR A 93 15.01 -1.52 -16.20
C TYR A 93 14.89 -2.71 -17.16
N SER A 94 15.09 -2.48 -18.46
CA SER A 94 15.04 -3.53 -19.46
C SER A 94 16.16 -4.56 -19.29
N LEU A 95 17.36 -4.15 -18.88
CA LEU A 95 18.47 -5.05 -18.58
C LEU A 95 18.12 -6.00 -17.43
N VAL A 96 17.70 -5.45 -16.30
CA VAL A 96 17.28 -6.24 -15.12
C VAL A 96 16.11 -7.16 -15.47
N ARG A 97 15.07 -6.62 -16.12
CA ARG A 97 13.88 -7.37 -16.50
C ARG A 97 14.21 -8.54 -17.44
N ASN A 98 15.05 -8.29 -18.44
CA ASN A 98 15.40 -9.30 -19.43
C ASN A 98 16.27 -10.41 -18.81
N ASP A 99 17.25 -10.06 -17.96
CA ASP A 99 18.05 -11.04 -17.21
C ASP A 99 17.16 -11.96 -16.36
N LEU A 100 16.20 -11.38 -15.63
CA LEU A 100 15.28 -12.17 -14.83
C LEU A 100 14.35 -13.05 -15.67
N LEU A 101 13.85 -12.56 -16.81
CA LEU A 101 13.04 -13.37 -17.72
C LEU A 101 13.84 -14.53 -18.34
N THR A 102 15.15 -14.38 -18.52
CA THR A 102 16.03 -15.48 -18.95
C THR A 102 16.18 -16.54 -17.87
N ARG A 103 16.20 -16.14 -16.58
CA ARG A 103 16.29 -17.07 -15.43
C ARG A 103 14.96 -17.80 -15.15
N PHE A 104 13.82 -17.17 -15.48
CA PHE A 104 12.47 -17.71 -15.25
C PHE A 104 11.69 -17.80 -16.58
N PRO A 105 12.04 -18.73 -17.48
CA PRO A 105 11.41 -18.83 -18.80
C PRO A 105 9.90 -19.08 -18.75
N GLU A 106 9.39 -19.74 -17.70
CA GLU A 106 7.96 -19.95 -17.44
C GLU A 106 7.18 -18.63 -17.33
N ALA A 107 7.82 -17.56 -16.88
CA ALA A 107 7.19 -16.24 -16.79
C ALA A 107 6.93 -15.65 -18.19
N ASN A 108 7.66 -16.09 -19.21
CA ASN A 108 7.58 -15.57 -20.58
C ASN A 108 6.63 -16.35 -21.49
N GLU A 109 5.91 -17.36 -20.97
CA GLU A 109 4.99 -18.20 -21.76
C GLU A 109 3.79 -17.42 -22.34
N THR A 110 3.26 -16.44 -21.59
CA THR A 110 2.11 -15.64 -22.02
C THR A 110 2.37 -14.15 -21.83
N VAL A 111 1.66 -13.31 -22.59
CA VAL A 111 1.75 -11.84 -22.45
C VAL A 111 1.35 -11.40 -21.04
N GLN A 112 0.35 -12.07 -20.46
CA GLN A 112 -0.16 -11.79 -19.12
C GLN A 112 0.87 -12.16 -18.04
N SER A 113 1.46 -13.37 -18.12
CA SER A 113 2.50 -13.80 -17.17
C SER A 113 3.72 -12.90 -17.26
N LYS A 114 4.15 -12.54 -18.47
CA LYS A 114 5.30 -11.65 -18.68
C LYS A 114 5.07 -10.28 -18.06
N ARG A 115 3.87 -9.70 -18.24
CA ARG A 115 3.50 -8.43 -17.63
C ARG A 115 3.49 -8.52 -16.10
N ALA A 116 2.88 -9.55 -15.53
CA ALA A 116 2.81 -9.76 -14.08
C ALA A 116 4.19 -9.99 -13.46
N PHE A 117 5.07 -10.71 -14.15
CA PHE A 117 6.45 -10.91 -13.72
C PHE A 117 7.26 -9.61 -13.80
N SER A 118 7.06 -8.82 -14.86
CA SER A 118 7.73 -7.52 -15.00
C SER A 118 7.28 -6.51 -13.95
N SER A 119 6.07 -6.64 -13.39
CA SER A 119 5.59 -5.80 -12.28
C SER A 119 6.13 -6.19 -10.91
N LEU A 120 6.93 -7.26 -10.80
CA LEU A 120 7.59 -7.62 -9.53
C LEU A 120 8.68 -6.61 -9.14
N ILE A 121 9.14 -5.80 -10.09
CA ILE A 121 10.16 -4.77 -9.91
C ILE A 121 9.59 -3.46 -10.42
N ASP A 122 9.68 -2.42 -9.61
CA ASP A 122 9.30 -1.08 -10.05
C ASP A 122 10.29 -0.57 -11.10
N ARG A 123 9.79 0.14 -12.11
CA ARG A 123 10.65 0.83 -13.08
C ARG A 123 11.61 1.81 -12.43
N MET A 124 11.22 2.47 -11.35
CA MET A 124 12.08 3.42 -10.66
C MET A 124 13.10 2.75 -9.72
N ALA A 125 13.00 1.44 -9.49
CA ALA A 125 13.91 0.70 -8.62
C ALA A 125 15.36 0.69 -9.13
N VAL A 126 15.58 0.93 -10.42
CA VAL A 126 16.92 0.98 -11.05
C VAL A 126 17.53 2.39 -11.05
N LEU A 127 16.84 3.41 -10.55
CA LEU A 127 17.38 4.77 -10.48
C LEU A 127 18.70 4.88 -9.67
N PRO A 128 18.85 4.19 -8.51
CA PRO A 128 20.14 4.17 -7.81
C PRO A 128 21.26 3.60 -8.67
N LEU A 129 21.01 2.50 -9.38
CA LEU A 129 21.97 1.90 -10.33
C LEU A 129 22.33 2.89 -11.45
N ALA A 130 21.33 3.56 -12.03
CA ALA A 130 21.57 4.54 -13.10
C ALA A 130 22.46 5.70 -12.63
N ARG A 131 22.29 6.16 -11.37
CA ARG A 131 23.14 7.18 -10.75
C ARG A 131 24.56 6.68 -10.50
N GLU A 132 24.70 5.47 -9.96
CA GLU A 132 26.00 4.84 -9.74
C GLU A 132 26.79 4.72 -11.05
N VAL A 133 26.14 4.28 -12.13
CA VAL A 133 26.77 4.17 -13.45
C VAL A 133 27.04 5.55 -14.08
N ALA A 134 26.22 6.56 -13.78
CA ALA A 134 26.47 7.94 -14.22
C ALA A 134 27.69 8.56 -13.52
N ASP A 135 27.87 8.27 -12.22
CA ASP A 135 29.04 8.68 -11.44
C ASP A 135 30.30 7.89 -11.84
N GLU A 136 30.13 6.61 -12.21
CA GLU A 136 31.21 5.71 -12.61
C GLU A 136 30.96 5.06 -14.00
N PRO A 137 31.09 5.81 -15.12
CA PRO A 137 30.76 5.30 -16.46
C PRO A 137 31.62 4.11 -16.93
N HIS A 138 32.77 3.88 -16.30
CA HIS A 138 33.64 2.75 -16.59
C HIS A 138 33.02 1.38 -16.27
N LEU A 139 31.94 1.35 -15.47
CA LEU A 139 31.16 0.14 -15.21
C LEU A 139 30.39 -0.36 -16.44
N ILE A 140 30.13 0.51 -17.42
CA ILE A 140 29.46 0.15 -18.67
C ILE A 140 30.33 -0.86 -19.44
N GLY A 141 29.72 -1.99 -19.83
CA GLY A 141 30.38 -3.13 -20.46
C GLY A 141 30.91 -4.18 -19.50
N GLN A 142 30.77 -3.99 -18.18
CA GLN A 142 31.16 -4.96 -17.16
C GLN A 142 29.95 -5.68 -16.58
N THR A 143 30.20 -6.83 -15.94
CA THR A 143 29.21 -7.52 -15.10
C THR A 143 29.36 -7.02 -13.66
N THR A 144 28.31 -6.37 -13.14
CA THR A 144 28.24 -5.85 -11.78
C THR A 144 27.09 -6.51 -11.02
N SER A 145 27.31 -6.77 -9.73
CA SER A 145 26.26 -7.26 -8.84
C SER A 145 25.45 -6.06 -8.34
N VAL A 146 24.14 -6.06 -8.60
CA VAL A 146 23.23 -4.96 -8.25
C VAL A 146 22.14 -5.47 -7.32
N ASP A 147 21.87 -4.69 -6.27
CA ASP A 147 20.71 -4.88 -5.41
C ASP A 147 19.54 -4.04 -5.93
N VAL A 148 18.50 -4.70 -6.45
CA VAL A 148 17.31 -4.05 -7.00
C VAL A 148 16.13 -4.25 -6.04
N PRO A 149 15.52 -3.17 -5.53
CA PRO A 149 14.30 -3.25 -4.73
C PRO A 149 13.15 -3.92 -5.48
N LEU A 150 12.40 -4.77 -4.79
CA LEU A 150 11.15 -5.31 -5.28
C LEU A 150 10.05 -4.23 -5.27
N SER A 151 8.98 -4.45 -6.05
CA SER A 151 7.82 -3.57 -6.02
C SER A 151 7.08 -3.62 -4.68
N ASP A 152 6.41 -2.53 -4.32
CA ASP A 152 5.70 -2.39 -3.05
C ASP A 152 4.69 -3.54 -2.81
N ASP A 153 3.99 -3.98 -3.85
CA ASP A 153 3.05 -5.09 -3.77
C ASP A 153 3.74 -6.40 -3.34
N VAL A 154 4.91 -6.67 -3.91
CA VAL A 154 5.69 -7.89 -3.60
C VAL A 154 6.33 -7.76 -2.23
N ASP A 155 6.88 -6.59 -1.89
CA ASP A 155 7.46 -6.33 -0.58
C ASP A 155 6.41 -6.50 0.54
N MET A 156 5.21 -5.92 0.38
CA MET A 156 4.10 -6.11 1.31
C MET A 156 3.64 -7.57 1.37
N PHE A 157 3.66 -8.29 0.25
CA PHE A 157 3.37 -9.71 0.22
C PHE A 157 4.39 -10.52 1.04
N LEU A 158 5.68 -10.26 0.86
CA LEU A 158 6.76 -10.92 1.61
C LEU A 158 6.74 -10.56 3.11
N LYS A 159 6.28 -9.35 3.45
CA LYS A 159 6.03 -8.93 4.84
C LYS A 159 4.75 -9.52 5.44
N GLY A 160 3.94 -10.26 4.67
CA GLY A 160 2.66 -10.81 5.11
C GLY A 160 1.56 -9.75 5.33
N ALA A 161 1.75 -8.53 4.84
CA ALA A 161 0.83 -7.41 4.99
C ALA A 161 -0.22 -7.32 3.87
N ALA A 162 0.01 -8.00 2.74
CA ALA A 162 -0.93 -8.07 1.61
C ALA A 162 -1.54 -9.48 1.47
N PRO A 163 -2.88 -9.62 1.36
CA PRO A 163 -3.50 -10.90 1.05
C PRO A 163 -3.13 -11.34 -0.36
N ARG A 164 -2.97 -12.67 -0.54
CA ARG A 164 -2.67 -13.30 -1.82
C ARG A 164 -3.93 -13.31 -2.72
N ALA A 165 -4.32 -12.15 -3.25
CA ALA A 165 -5.52 -12.02 -4.06
C ALA A 165 -5.29 -12.55 -5.49
N ILE A 166 -6.02 -13.60 -5.87
CA ILE A 166 -5.99 -14.16 -7.22
C ILE A 166 -7.32 -13.85 -7.89
N PHE A 167 -7.32 -12.91 -8.82
CA PHE A 167 -8.50 -12.59 -9.61
C PHE A 167 -8.66 -13.63 -10.73
N LEU A 168 -9.80 -14.32 -10.74
CA LEU A 168 -10.15 -15.30 -11.76
C LEU A 168 -11.41 -14.84 -12.47
N ARG A 169 -11.29 -14.48 -13.76
CA ARG A 169 -12.46 -14.20 -14.60
C ARG A 169 -13.12 -15.53 -14.96
N VAL A 170 -14.22 -15.84 -14.28
CA VAL A 170 -14.94 -17.11 -14.43
C VAL A 170 -15.75 -17.17 -15.74
N GLY A 171 -16.00 -16.02 -16.38
CA GLY A 171 -16.72 -15.93 -17.65
C GLY A 171 -18.16 -15.46 -17.44
N GLU A 172 -18.99 -15.60 -18.48
CA GLU A 172 -20.42 -15.31 -18.37
C GLU A 172 -21.12 -16.47 -17.66
N ALA A 173 -21.96 -16.12 -16.69
CA ALA A 173 -22.85 -17.06 -16.03
C ALA A 173 -23.93 -17.52 -17.02
N SER A 174 -24.26 -18.82 -17.01
CA SER A 174 -25.49 -19.27 -17.63
C SER A 174 -26.71 -18.65 -16.93
N SER A 175 -27.82 -18.51 -17.66
CA SER A 175 -29.06 -17.97 -17.09
C SER A 175 -29.42 -18.69 -15.80
N PRO A 176 -29.74 -17.98 -14.70
CA PRO A 176 -29.94 -18.60 -13.40
C PRO A 176 -31.10 -19.60 -13.46
N MET A 177 -30.81 -20.86 -13.13
CA MET A 177 -31.82 -21.89 -13.01
C MET A 177 -32.31 -21.92 -11.56
N ARG A 178 -33.58 -21.60 -11.35
CA ARG A 178 -34.21 -21.69 -10.03
C ARG A 178 -34.50 -23.16 -9.72
N ASN A 179 -33.93 -23.68 -8.64
CA ASN A 179 -34.25 -25.01 -8.16
C ASN A 179 -35.59 -24.94 -7.41
N ALA A 180 -36.65 -25.52 -8.00
CA ALA A 180 -38.02 -25.32 -7.53
C ALA A 180 -38.30 -26.00 -6.17
N GLU A 181 -37.51 -27.00 -5.79
CA GLU A 181 -37.68 -27.77 -4.56
C GLU A 181 -36.93 -27.19 -3.35
N GLU A 182 -35.77 -26.56 -3.56
CA GLU A 182 -34.88 -26.07 -2.49
C GLU A 182 -34.88 -24.53 -2.33
N GLY A 183 -35.44 -23.79 -3.29
CA GLY A 183 -35.42 -22.33 -3.26
C GLY A 183 -34.06 -21.71 -3.65
N ASP A 184 -33.09 -22.55 -3.98
CA ASP A 184 -31.75 -22.14 -4.37
C ASP A 184 -31.65 -21.75 -5.85
N PHE A 185 -30.73 -20.84 -6.16
CA PHE A 185 -30.36 -20.47 -7.52
C PHE A 185 -29.10 -21.21 -7.92
N LYS A 186 -29.17 -22.03 -8.97
CA LYS A 186 -28.01 -22.69 -9.55
C LYS A 186 -27.53 -21.89 -10.75
N ILE A 187 -26.28 -21.45 -10.68
CA ILE A 187 -25.56 -20.81 -11.78
C ILE A 187 -24.43 -21.74 -12.18
N GLU A 188 -24.38 -22.11 -13.46
CA GLU A 188 -23.29 -22.92 -14.00
C GLU A 188 -22.34 -22.02 -14.76
N VAL A 189 -21.05 -22.09 -14.43
CA VAL A 189 -20.02 -21.32 -15.11
C VAL A 189 -18.99 -22.29 -15.66
N ASP A 190 -18.83 -22.29 -16.98
CA ASP A 190 -18.07 -23.29 -17.75
C ASP A 190 -16.58 -23.35 -17.32
N ARG A 191 -16.05 -22.28 -16.71
CA ARG A 191 -14.66 -22.20 -16.20
C ARG A 191 -14.50 -22.39 -14.69
N LEU A 192 -15.53 -22.82 -13.94
CA LEU A 192 -15.41 -23.11 -12.49
C LEU A 192 -14.38 -24.20 -12.18
N ASN A 193 -14.16 -25.15 -13.09
CA ASN A 193 -13.13 -26.19 -12.95
C ASN A 193 -11.70 -25.60 -12.84
N LYS A 194 -11.45 -24.42 -13.41
CA LYS A 194 -10.15 -23.74 -13.26
C LYS A 194 -9.98 -23.12 -11.87
N VAL A 195 -11.09 -22.74 -11.25
CA VAL A 195 -11.12 -22.19 -9.89
C VAL A 195 -10.86 -23.31 -8.88
N SER A 196 -11.55 -24.45 -9.00
CA SER A 196 -11.35 -25.60 -8.11
C SER A 196 -9.92 -26.17 -8.19
N ALA A 197 -9.35 -26.29 -9.39
CA ALA A 197 -7.96 -26.72 -9.57
C ALA A 197 -6.95 -25.78 -8.88
N LYS A 198 -7.15 -24.46 -8.98
CA LYS A 198 -6.29 -23.47 -8.31
C LYS A 198 -6.48 -23.46 -6.79
N ILE A 199 -7.71 -23.60 -6.30
CA ILE A 199 -8.00 -23.72 -4.86
C ILE A 199 -7.31 -24.96 -4.29
N ALA A 200 -7.39 -26.10 -4.98
CA ALA A 200 -6.71 -27.33 -4.56
C ALA A 200 -5.19 -27.16 -4.51
N ALA A 201 -4.59 -26.50 -5.49
CA ALA A 201 -3.15 -26.23 -5.51
C ALA A 201 -2.70 -25.33 -4.34
N ILE A 202 -3.52 -24.35 -3.96
CA ILE A 202 -3.23 -23.45 -2.83
C ILE A 202 -3.44 -24.16 -1.48
N GLY A 203 -4.49 -24.98 -1.38
CA GLY A 203 -4.82 -25.74 -0.17
C GLY A 203 -3.76 -26.78 0.22
N GLN A 204 -2.94 -27.25 -0.73
CA GLN A 204 -1.83 -28.18 -0.43
C GLN A 204 -0.77 -27.57 0.51
N HIS A 205 -0.70 -26.24 0.63
CA HIS A 205 0.24 -25.56 1.51
C HIS A 205 -0.36 -25.17 2.87
N GLY A 206 -1.50 -25.75 3.27
CA GLY A 206 -2.15 -25.48 4.56
C GLY A 206 -2.80 -24.09 4.66
N ALA A 207 -2.99 -23.41 3.52
CA ALA A 207 -3.73 -22.16 3.44
C ALA A 207 -5.23 -22.45 3.27
N GLU A 208 -6.09 -21.72 3.97
CA GLU A 208 -7.54 -21.72 3.75
C GLU A 208 -7.91 -20.57 2.79
N PRO A 209 -8.15 -20.84 1.49
CA PRO A 209 -8.44 -19.78 0.54
C PRO A 209 -9.88 -19.28 0.69
N THR A 210 -10.06 -17.98 0.89
CA THR A 210 -11.36 -17.31 0.80
C THR A 210 -11.69 -16.97 -0.66
N VAL A 211 -12.85 -17.40 -1.15
CA VAL A 211 -13.34 -17.09 -2.50
C VAL A 211 -14.40 -16.01 -2.43
N LEU A 212 -14.14 -14.86 -3.05
CA LEU A 212 -15.11 -13.79 -3.24
C LEU A 212 -15.61 -13.80 -4.68
N LEU A 213 -16.92 -14.00 -4.86
CA LEU A 213 -17.58 -13.89 -6.16
C LEU A 213 -18.15 -12.47 -6.28
N VAL A 214 -17.66 -11.72 -7.27
CA VAL A 214 -18.15 -10.37 -7.58
C VAL A 214 -18.82 -10.44 -8.95
N ALA A 215 -20.10 -10.10 -9.01
CA ALA A 215 -20.81 -9.88 -10.25
C ALA A 215 -20.82 -8.38 -10.55
N ASP A 216 -20.42 -8.00 -11.76
CA ASP A 216 -20.57 -6.63 -12.29
C ASP A 216 -22.00 -6.40 -12.79
#